data_AF-A0A917H7Z5-F1
#
_entry.id   AF-A0A917H7Z5-F1
#
_cell.length_a   1.000
_cell.length_b   1.000
_cell.length_c   1.000
_cell.angle_alpha   90.00
_cell.angle_beta   90.00
_cell.angle_gamma   90.00
#
_symmetry.space_group_name_H-M   'P 1'
#
loop_
_entity.id
_entity.type
_entity.pdbx_description
1 polymer ?
#
loop_
_entity_poly.entity_id
_entity_poly.type
_entity_poly.pdbx_seq_one_letter_code
_entity_poly.pdbx_strand_id
1 'polypeptide(L)'
;MRAFIKSTILQGSFLGVVVLIVLFTLNYRAVLGMLTANKQEDFSYQDSYSIVYHGVFQDSPILAIIFWILIVAIVSITIVGVAKFLWLRFK
;
A
#
# COMPACT_ATOMS: atom_id res chain seq x y z
N MET A 1 -16.73 7.32 -21.66
CA MET A 1 -16.20 6.15 -20.91
C MET A 1 -14.69 6.23 -20.65
N ARG A 2 -13.82 6.41 -21.65
CA ARG A 2 -12.35 6.49 -21.44
C ARG A 2 -11.88 7.59 -20.48
N ALA A 3 -12.44 8.80 -20.57
CA ALA A 3 -12.11 9.90 -19.65
C ALA A 3 -12.48 9.60 -18.20
N PHE A 4 -13.62 8.92 -17.98
CA PHE A 4 -14.08 8.50 -16.65
C PHE A 4 -13.14 7.47 -16.03
N ILE A 5 -12.71 6.47 -16.81
CA ILE A 5 -11.75 5.45 -16.36
C ILE A 5 -10.40 6.09 -16.03
N LYS A 6 -9.85 6.91 -16.95
CA LYS A 6 -8.58 7.61 -16.72
C LYS A 6 -8.60 8.50 -15.48
N SER A 7 -9.67 9.28 -15.29
CA SER A 7 -9.84 10.12 -14.10
C SER A 7 -9.92 9.30 -12.81
N THR A 8 -10.57 8.14 -12.83
CA THR A 8 -10.70 7.25 -11.68
C THR A 8 -9.36 6.62 -11.30
N ILE A 9 -8.59 6.17 -12.30
CA ILE A 9 -7.23 5.68 -12.07
C ILE A 9 -6.36 6.79 -11.48
N LEU A 10 -6.35 7.99 -12.07
CA LEU A 10 -5.51 9.09 -11.60
C LEU A 10 -5.86 9.52 -10.16
N GLN A 11 -7.16 9.65 -9.84
CA GLN A 11 -7.61 10.01 -8.49
C GLN A 11 -7.36 8.90 -7.48
N GLY A 12 -7.56 7.64 -7.87
CA GLY A 12 -7.25 6.47 -7.05
C GLY A 12 -5.76 6.33 -6.77
N SER A 13 -4.91 6.55 -7.77
CA SER A 13 -3.45 6.57 -7.62
C SER A 13 -3.00 7.72 -6.71
N PHE A 14 -3.56 8.93 -6.88
CA PHE A 14 -3.26 10.07 -6.00
C PHE A 14 -3.64 9.77 -4.55
N LEU A 15 -4.85 9.25 -4.32
CA LEU A 15 -5.29 8.82 -2.99
C LEU A 15 -4.35 7.74 -2.41
N GLY A 16 -3.98 6.75 -3.22
CA GLY A 16 -3.06 5.69 -2.81
C GLY A 16 -1.69 6.23 -2.39
N VAL A 17 -1.14 7.21 -3.12
CA VAL A 17 0.11 7.88 -2.74
C VAL A 17 -0.04 8.62 -1.41
N VAL A 18 -1.13 9.35 -1.19
CA VAL A 18 -1.39 10.05 0.07
C VAL A 18 -1.49 9.06 1.24
N VAL A 19 -2.23 7.98 1.06
CA VAL A 19 -2.38 6.91 2.07
C VAL A 19 -1.02 6.26 2.35
N LEU A 20 -0.21 5.99 1.32
CA LEU A 20 1.14 5.46 1.50
C LEU A 20 2.01 6.42 2.31
N ILE A 21 2.03 7.72 2.00
CA ILE A 21 2.80 8.71 2.77
C ILE A 21 2.38 8.70 4.24
N VAL A 22 1.08 8.67 4.52
CA VAL A 22 0.57 8.60 5.90
C VAL A 22 1.01 7.31 6.59
N LEU A 23 0.84 6.15 5.95
CA LEU A 23 1.25 4.86 6.50
C LEU A 23 2.76 4.80 6.74
N PHE A 24 3.57 5.30 5.80
CA PHE A 24 5.03 5.39 5.94
C PHE A 24 5.42 6.34 7.07
N THR A 25 4.74 7.46 7.24
CA THR A 25 5.03 8.42 8.31
C THR A 25 4.69 7.85 9.68
N LEU A 26 3.53 7.20 9.80
CA LEU A 26 3.10 6.55 11.05
C LEU A 26 4.02 5.38 11.43
N ASN A 27 4.52 4.65 10.44
CA ASN A 27 5.39 3.48 10.64
C ASN A 27 6.85 3.78 10.30
N TYR A 28 7.28 5.05 10.34
CA TYR A 28 8.57 5.49 9.80
C TYR A 28 9.76 4.75 10.44
N ARG A 29 9.72 4.55 11.76
CA ARG A 29 10.76 3.83 12.49
C ARG A 29 10.88 2.37 12.05
N ALA A 30 9.76 1.71 11.81
CA ALA A 30 9.72 0.33 11.33
C ALA A 30 10.25 0.21 9.89
N VAL A 31 9.84 1.14 9.03
CA VAL A 31 10.32 1.19 7.63
C VAL A 31 11.81 1.45 7.57
N LEU A 32 12.33 2.40 8.36
CA LEU A 32 13.77 2.62 8.47
C LEU A 32 14.48 1.35 8.93
N GLY A 33 13.97 0.71 9.98
CA GLY A 33 14.47 -0.59 10.46
C GLY A 33 14.57 -1.62 9.34
N MET A 34 13.55 -1.74 8.48
CA MET A 34 13.57 -2.64 7.32
C MET A 34 14.60 -2.26 6.25
N LEU A 35 14.89 -0.98 6.06
CA LEU A 35 15.84 -0.49 5.05
C LEU A 35 17.29 -0.55 5.52
N THR A 36 17.54 -0.43 6.83
CA THR A 36 18.89 -0.42 7.41
C THR A 36 19.30 -1.73 8.08
N ALA A 37 18.36 -2.64 8.38
CA ALA A 37 18.70 -3.89 9.05
C ALA A 37 19.48 -4.84 8.13
N ASN A 38 20.65 -5.28 8.61
CA ASN A 38 21.36 -6.43 8.10
C ASN A 38 20.56 -7.70 8.48
N LYS A 39 20.50 -8.67 7.57
CA LYS A 39 19.63 -9.88 7.58
C LYS A 39 19.66 -10.77 8.85
N GLN A 40 20.38 -10.42 9.90
CA GLN A 40 20.72 -11.30 11.03
C GLN A 40 20.32 -10.79 12.42
N GLU A 41 19.85 -9.56 12.57
CA GLU A 41 19.35 -9.11 13.87
C GLU A 41 17.83 -9.25 13.91
N ASP A 42 17.38 -10.24 14.68
CA ASP A 42 16.01 -10.65 14.93
C ASP A 42 15.00 -9.52 14.79
N PHE A 43 14.22 -9.59 13.71
CA PHE A 43 12.97 -8.85 13.58
C PHE A 43 11.98 -9.39 14.63
N SER A 44 12.12 -8.97 15.88
CA SER A 44 11.10 -9.07 16.93
C SER A 44 9.92 -8.12 16.65
N TYR A 45 9.42 -8.12 15.41
CA TYR A 45 8.29 -7.31 15.00
C TYR A 45 7.00 -8.07 15.32
N GLN A 46 6.45 -7.79 16.50
CA GLN A 46 5.11 -8.19 16.93
C GLN A 46 3.97 -7.42 16.23
N ASP A 47 4.27 -6.61 15.21
CA ASP A 47 3.28 -5.87 14.43
C ASP A 47 3.03 -6.54 13.08
N SER A 48 1.75 -6.55 12.68
CA SER A 48 1.07 -7.15 11.50
C SER A 48 1.83 -7.29 10.16
N TYR A 49 2.98 -6.64 9.98
CA TYR A 49 3.92 -6.85 8.87
C TYR A 49 4.57 -8.24 8.87
N SER A 50 4.57 -8.94 10.00
CA SER A 50 5.15 -10.28 10.10
C SER A 50 4.50 -11.30 9.15
N ILE A 51 3.23 -11.12 8.75
CA ILE A 51 2.49 -12.11 7.96
C ILE A 51 2.97 -12.18 6.50
N VAL A 52 3.28 -11.03 5.88
CA VAL A 52 3.80 -10.99 4.50
C VAL A 52 5.31 -11.21 4.49
N TYR A 53 6.00 -10.70 5.51
CA TYR A 53 7.45 -10.81 5.63
C TYR A 53 7.89 -12.23 5.99
N HIS A 54 7.26 -12.91 6.96
CA HIS A 54 7.58 -14.32 7.26
C HIS A 54 6.86 -15.32 6.33
N GLY A 55 6.18 -14.83 5.29
CA GLY A 55 5.55 -15.64 4.27
C GLY A 55 6.45 -15.80 3.05
N VAL A 56 5.91 -15.45 1.88
CA VAL A 56 6.57 -15.68 0.57
C VAL A 56 7.81 -14.80 0.35
N PHE A 57 7.96 -13.69 1.09
CA PHE A 57 9.00 -12.68 0.84
C PHE A 57 10.04 -12.54 1.96
N GLN A 58 10.21 -13.58 2.78
CA GLN A 58 11.14 -13.59 3.92
C GLN A 58 12.57 -13.23 3.55
N ASP A 59 13.03 -13.67 2.39
CA ASP A 59 14.39 -13.40 1.93
C ASP A 59 14.52 -12.07 1.17
N SER A 60 13.40 -11.37 0.94
CA SER A 60 13.31 -10.23 0.01
C SER A 60 12.40 -9.10 0.55
N PRO A 61 12.86 -8.33 1.56
CA PRO A 61 12.17 -7.15 2.10
C PRO A 61 11.66 -6.17 1.02
N ILE A 62 12.46 -5.95 -0.01
CA ILE A 62 12.14 -5.01 -1.10
C ILE A 62 10.91 -5.49 -1.89
N LEU A 63 10.80 -6.80 -2.15
CA LEU A 63 9.65 -7.36 -2.85
C LEU A 63 8.37 -7.25 -2.01
N ALA A 64 8.48 -7.44 -0.68
CA ALA A 64 7.36 -7.26 0.24
C ALA A 64 6.84 -5.81 0.24
N ILE A 65 7.73 -4.82 0.20
CA ILE A 65 7.36 -3.39 0.13
C ILE A 65 6.67 -3.08 -1.20
N ILE A 66 7.22 -3.54 -2.32
CA ILE A 66 6.63 -3.33 -3.65
C ILE A 66 5.23 -3.96 -3.71
N PHE A 67 5.08 -5.17 -3.20
CA PHE A 67 3.79 -5.87 -3.14
C PHE A 67 2.75 -5.07 -2.33
N TRP A 68 3.15 -4.53 -1.18
CA TRP A 68 2.29 -3.67 -0.36
C TRP A 68 1.86 -2.39 -1.08
N ILE A 69 2.79 -1.73 -1.78
CA ILE A 69 2.49 -0.53 -2.59
C ILE A 69 1.44 -0.85 -3.66
N LEU A 70 1.58 -2.00 -4.34
CA LEU A 70 0.63 -2.44 -5.35
C LEU A 70 -0.76 -2.69 -4.77
N ILE A 71 -0.85 -3.35 -3.60
CA ILE A 71 -2.13 -3.58 -2.91
C ILE A 71 -2.81 -2.24 -2.60
N VAL A 72 -2.09 -1.30 -1.98
CA VAL A 72 -2.67 0.01 -1.59
C VAL A 72 -3.15 0.76 -2.83
N ALA A 73 -2.42 0.72 -3.94
CA ALA A 73 -2.82 1.35 -5.19
C ALA A 73 -4.11 0.73 -5.75
N ILE A 74 -4.20 -0.61 -5.82
CA ILE A 74 -5.38 -1.33 -6.33
C ILE A 74 -6.60 -1.04 -5.45
N VAL A 75 -6.45 -1.12 -4.13
CA VAL A 75 -7.53 -0.85 -3.17
C VAL A 75 -8.01 0.59 -3.31
N SER A 76 -7.09 1.55 -3.41
CA SER A 76 -7.44 2.98 -3.54
C SER A 76 -8.18 3.28 -4.84
N ILE A 77 -7.75 2.71 -5.98
CA ILE A 77 -8.46 2.82 -7.27
C ILE A 77 -9.86 2.20 -7.18
N THR A 78 -9.97 1.05 -6.51
CA THR A 78 -11.27 0.37 -6.33
C THR A 78 -12.22 1.20 -5.49
N ILE A 79 -11.76 1.76 -4.35
CA ILE A 79 -12.57 2.63 -3.48
C ILE A 79 -13.08 3.84 -4.26
N VAL A 80 -12.21 4.54 -5.00
CA VAL A 80 -12.61 5.70 -5.81
C VAL A 80 -13.59 5.30 -6.91
N GLY A 81 -13.37 4.15 -7.55
CA GLY A 81 -14.29 3.60 -8.55
C GLY A 81 -15.68 3.32 -7.97
N VAL A 82 -15.75 2.64 -6.82
CA VAL A 82 -17.00 2.35 -6.12
C VAL A 82 -17.68 3.63 -5.66
N ALA A 83 -16.96 4.58 -5.07
CA ALA A 83 -17.51 5.85 -4.61
C ALA A 83 -18.14 6.64 -5.77
N LYS A 84 -17.47 6.71 -6.92
CA LYS A 84 -18.03 7.33 -8.13
C LYS A 84 -19.24 6.59 -8.68
N PHE A 85 -19.19 5.26 -8.67
CA PHE A 85 -20.32 4.45 -9.11
C PHE A 85 -21.56 4.68 -8.24
N LEU A 86 -21.40 4.68 -6.91
CA LEU A 86 -22.47 4.98 -5.97
C LEU A 86 -22.98 6.40 -6.18
N TRP A 87 -22.08 7.38 -6.31
CA TRP A 87 -22.46 8.78 -6.56
C TRP A 87 -23.30 8.94 -7.83
N LEU A 88 -22.95 8.26 -8.92
CA LEU A 88 -23.73 8.30 -10.16
C LEU A 88 -25.08 7.58 -10.06
N ARG A 89 -25.20 6.59 -9.15
CA ARG A 89 -26.44 5.81 -8.96
C ARG A 89 -27.44 6.51 -8.05
N PHE A 90 -26.97 7.30 -7.09
CA PHE A 90 -27.81 8.01 -6.11
C PHE A 90 -28.01 9.49 -6.43
N LYS A 91 -27.55 9.93 -7.60
CA LYS A 91 -27.80 11.25 -8.15
C LYS A 91 -28.87 11.16 -9.22
#